data_AF-A0A7S0PQI8-F1
#
_entry.id   AF-A0A7S0PQI8-F1
#
_cell.length_a   1.000
_cell.length_b   1.000
_cell.length_c   1.000
_cell.angle_alpha   90.00
_cell.angle_beta   90.00
_cell.angle_gamma   90.00
#
_symmetry.space_group_name_H-M   'P 1'
#
loop_
_entity.id
_entity.type
_entity.pdbx_description
1 polymer ?
#
loop_
_entity_poly.entity_id
_entity_poly.type
_entity_poly.pdbx_seq_one_letter_code
_entity_poly.pdbx_strand_id
1 'polypeptide(L)'
;MSATVVRATAAVATLRGSRATRASGSRARVVVRAGKSQKEELAEMRAAVQLANMNPSQENVISAILDLAKQEFGLAGVKFNEVMDKVGECYAFTPCQYVSGKGTALETVNPAGTNSGSLKTYYFAHLHGLDEASTLRLFCEHYKDVLDTPDGDSHANIRAFMLNGWEGIDFEGGECLKLRDGTETDEANQI
;
A
#
# COMPACT_ATOMS: atom_id res chain seq x y z
N MET A 1 -25.12 31.97 47.87
CA MET A 1 -24.93 32.01 49.34
C MET A 1 -26.11 31.30 49.98
N SER A 2 -25.94 30.06 50.45
CA SER A 2 -26.85 29.46 51.43
C SER A 2 -26.08 28.36 52.15
N ALA A 3 -25.85 28.57 53.43
CA ALA A 3 -25.18 27.68 54.35
C ALA A 3 -26.24 27.08 55.27
N THR A 4 -26.25 25.76 55.43
CA THR A 4 -26.90 25.09 56.55
C THR A 4 -25.90 24.14 57.17
N VAL A 5 -25.73 24.29 58.48
CA VAL A 5 -24.68 23.73 59.30
C VAL A 5 -25.30 22.78 60.34
N VAL A 6 -24.49 21.84 60.82
CA VAL A 6 -24.56 21.10 62.10
C VAL A 6 -25.62 19.96 62.14
N ARG A 7 -25.36 18.73 62.60
CA ARG A 7 -24.71 18.36 63.87
C ARG A 7 -24.24 16.90 63.93
N ALA A 8 -23.20 16.73 64.73
CA ALA A 8 -22.43 15.54 65.06
C ALA A 8 -23.18 14.47 65.87
N THR A 9 -22.69 13.23 65.80
CA THR A 9 -22.55 12.35 66.98
C THR A 9 -21.23 11.59 66.90
N ALA A 10 -20.46 11.65 67.98
CA ALA A 10 -19.24 10.90 68.20
C ALA A 10 -19.57 9.70 69.09
N ALA A 11 -19.00 8.53 68.81
CA ALA A 11 -18.93 7.42 69.73
C ALA A 11 -17.48 6.98 69.87
N VAL A 12 -16.95 7.18 71.07
CA VAL A 12 -15.63 6.72 71.54
C VAL A 12 -15.81 5.32 72.10
N ALA A 13 -14.97 4.37 71.66
CA ALA A 13 -14.74 3.13 72.41
C ALA A 13 -13.24 2.81 72.40
N THR A 14 -12.73 2.65 73.61
CA THR A 14 -11.32 2.55 73.99
C THR A 14 -10.80 1.12 74.09
N LEU A 15 -9.54 0.98 73.69
CA LEU A 15 -8.41 0.26 74.31
C LEU A 15 -8.30 -1.29 74.27
N ARG A 16 -7.08 -1.65 73.82
CA ARG A 16 -6.10 -2.63 74.37
C ARG A 16 -6.05 -4.03 73.77
N GLY A 17 -4.84 -4.41 73.34
CA GLY A 17 -4.45 -5.81 73.19
C GLY A 17 -3.28 -6.03 72.23
N SER A 18 -2.07 -6.04 72.79
CA SER A 18 -0.77 -6.26 72.13
C SER A 18 -0.64 -7.62 71.43
N ARG A 19 0.03 -7.65 70.26
CA ARG A 19 1.10 -8.64 69.98
C ARG A 19 1.87 -8.30 68.70
N ALA A 20 3.19 -8.23 68.84
CA ALA A 20 4.13 -8.18 67.74
C ALA A 20 4.23 -9.54 67.05
N THR A 21 4.10 -9.58 65.72
CA THR A 21 4.62 -10.67 64.89
C THR A 21 5.24 -10.12 63.61
N ARG A 22 6.56 -10.26 63.56
CA ARG A 22 7.48 -10.46 62.42
C ARG A 22 7.16 -9.85 61.05
N ALA A 23 8.15 -9.07 60.61
CA ALA A 23 8.40 -8.65 59.24
C ALA A 23 8.21 -9.74 58.20
N SER A 24 7.49 -9.40 57.13
CA SER A 24 7.71 -9.89 55.78
C SER A 24 7.73 -8.67 54.87
N GLY A 25 8.94 -8.23 54.53
CA GLY A 25 9.16 -7.12 53.62
C GLY A 25 8.80 -7.55 52.20
N SER A 26 7.54 -7.37 51.79
CA SER A 26 7.21 -7.29 50.38
C SER A 26 7.59 -5.89 49.89
N ARG A 27 8.84 -5.75 49.44
CA ARG A 27 9.22 -4.60 48.62
C ARG A 27 8.45 -4.73 47.30
N ALA A 28 7.38 -3.95 47.15
CA ALA A 28 6.82 -3.67 45.85
C ALA A 28 7.93 -3.08 44.98
N ARG A 29 8.47 -3.88 44.07
CA ARG A 29 9.42 -3.43 43.06
C ARG A 29 8.64 -2.54 42.11
N VAL A 30 8.67 -1.23 42.35
CA VAL A 30 8.28 -0.24 41.33
C VAL A 30 9.25 -0.44 40.17
N VAL A 31 8.80 -1.14 39.14
CA VAL A 31 9.50 -1.21 37.86
C VAL A 31 9.32 0.17 37.25
N VAL A 32 10.26 1.08 37.54
CA VAL A 32 10.38 2.33 36.80
C VAL A 32 10.70 1.92 35.37
N ARG A 33 9.72 2.04 34.47
CA ARG A 33 9.98 1.98 33.03
C ARG A 33 11.02 3.06 32.77
N ALA A 34 12.24 2.66 32.40
CA ALA A 34 13.26 3.61 31.99
C ALA A 34 12.69 4.36 30.77
N GLY A 35 12.36 5.64 30.96
CA GLY A 35 12.00 6.53 29.85
C GLY A 35 13.19 6.58 28.90
N LYS A 36 12.90 6.55 27.60
CA LYS A 36 13.93 6.66 26.57
C LYS A 36 14.74 7.92 26.83
N SER A 37 16.05 7.85 26.65
CA SER A 37 16.89 9.04 26.78
C SER A 37 16.48 10.06 25.71
N GLN A 38 16.64 11.35 26.00
CA GLN A 38 16.36 12.42 25.04
C GLN A 38 17.11 12.23 23.70
N LYS A 39 18.26 11.56 23.72
CA LYS A 39 19.04 11.21 22.53
C LYS A 39 18.37 10.11 21.70
N GLU A 40 17.76 9.12 22.35
CA GLU A 40 16.99 8.05 21.70
C GLU A 40 15.66 8.59 21.16
N GLU A 41 14.97 9.44 21.93
CA GLU A 41 13.75 10.12 21.45
C GLU A 41 14.06 11.03 20.25
N LEU A 42 15.16 11.79 20.28
CA LEU A 42 15.58 12.62 19.16
C LEU A 42 15.99 11.79 17.93
N ALA A 43 16.60 10.63 18.13
CA ALA A 43 16.94 9.71 17.04
C ALA A 43 15.70 9.08 16.41
N GLU A 44 14.73 8.64 17.23
CA GLU A 44 13.44 8.12 16.74
C GLU A 44 12.62 9.20 16.05
N MET A 45 12.58 10.41 16.59
CA MET A 45 11.86 11.53 16.00
C MET A 45 12.51 11.97 14.68
N ARG A 46 13.85 11.94 14.57
CA ARG A 46 14.56 12.15 13.30
C ARG A 46 14.28 11.04 12.30
N ALA A 47 14.27 9.77 12.72
CA ALA A 47 13.95 8.65 11.86
C ALA A 47 12.48 8.70 11.38
N ALA A 48 11.55 9.09 12.24
CA ALA A 48 10.14 9.27 11.90
C ALA A 48 9.91 10.45 10.96
N VAL A 49 10.60 11.58 11.17
CA VAL A 49 10.57 12.73 10.25
C VAL A 49 11.23 12.36 8.91
N GLN A 50 12.33 11.60 8.93
CA GLN A 50 12.99 11.14 7.72
C GLN A 50 12.11 10.14 6.97
N LEU A 51 11.43 9.22 7.65
CA LEU A 51 10.45 8.30 7.08
C LEU A 51 9.22 9.02 6.52
N ALA A 52 8.71 10.04 7.23
CA ALA A 52 7.61 10.89 6.76
C ALA A 52 8.02 11.72 5.53
N ASN A 53 9.28 12.19 5.47
CA ASN A 53 9.83 12.86 4.30
C ASN A 53 10.20 11.88 3.16
N MET A 54 10.37 10.59 3.47
CA MET A 54 10.61 9.54 2.48
C MET A 54 9.32 8.93 1.93
N ASN A 55 8.17 9.13 2.59
CA ASN A 55 6.88 8.64 2.12
C ASN A 55 6.36 9.62 1.06
N PRO A 56 6.54 9.34 -0.25
CA PRO A 56 6.12 10.27 -1.28
C PRO A 56 4.59 10.33 -1.26
N SER A 57 4.00 11.48 -1.57
CA SER A 57 2.56 11.53 -1.84
C SER A 57 2.24 10.57 -3.00
N GLN A 58 1.01 10.05 -3.03
CA GLN A 58 0.54 9.22 -4.14
C GLN A 58 0.75 9.93 -5.49
N GLU A 59 0.51 11.24 -5.54
CA GLU A 59 0.76 12.08 -6.72
C GLU A 59 2.21 12.01 -7.18
N ASN A 60 3.18 12.07 -6.26
CA ASN A 60 4.60 11.98 -6.61
C ASN A 60 4.97 10.59 -7.12
N VAL A 61 4.42 9.53 -6.51
CA VAL A 61 4.64 8.15 -6.97
C VAL A 61 4.08 7.97 -8.39
N ILE A 62 2.83 8.38 -8.61
CA ILE A 62 2.18 8.30 -9.91
C ILE A 62 2.97 9.10 -10.95
N SER A 63 3.32 10.36 -10.65
CA SER A 63 4.10 11.19 -11.57
C SER A 63 5.43 10.55 -11.94
N ALA A 64 6.15 9.98 -10.98
CA ALA A 64 7.42 9.31 -11.24
C ALA A 64 7.24 8.10 -12.17
N ILE A 65 6.23 7.26 -11.95
CA ILE A 65 5.94 6.13 -12.83
C ILE A 65 5.63 6.61 -14.26
N LEU A 66 4.80 7.65 -14.40
CA LEU A 66 4.43 8.21 -15.70
C LEU A 66 5.63 8.81 -16.44
N ASP A 67 6.49 9.53 -15.73
CA ASP A 67 7.68 10.16 -16.33
C ASP A 67 8.70 9.11 -16.77
N LEU A 68 8.91 8.06 -15.97
CA LEU A 68 9.80 6.95 -16.32
C LEU A 68 9.25 6.13 -17.49
N ALA A 69 7.94 5.87 -17.55
CA ALA A 69 7.32 5.14 -18.65
C ALA A 69 7.42 5.87 -20.01
N LYS A 70 7.42 7.20 -20.00
CA LYS A 70 7.58 8.03 -21.22
C LYS A 70 9.01 8.06 -21.74
N GLN A 71 9.99 7.79 -20.90
CA GLN A 71 11.40 7.74 -21.29
C GLN A 71 11.75 6.36 -21.87
N GLU A 72 12.49 6.34 -22.97
CA GLU A 72 12.84 5.10 -23.68
C GLU A 72 13.48 4.03 -22.78
N PHE A 73 14.32 4.46 -21.82
CA PHE A 73 15.00 3.59 -20.87
C PHE A 73 14.62 3.88 -19.41
N GLY A 74 13.54 4.63 -19.15
CA GLY A 74 13.22 5.08 -17.79
C GLY A 74 12.91 3.93 -16.81
N LEU A 75 12.36 2.83 -17.31
CA LEU A 75 12.09 1.61 -16.52
C LEU A 75 13.10 0.49 -16.77
N ALA A 76 14.22 0.77 -17.45
CA ALA A 76 15.22 -0.25 -17.73
C ALA A 76 15.86 -0.77 -16.43
N GLY A 77 15.72 -2.07 -16.18
CA GLY A 77 16.26 -2.73 -14.99
C GLY A 77 15.37 -2.66 -13.74
N VAL A 78 14.26 -1.91 -13.79
CA VAL A 78 13.21 -1.94 -12.76
C VAL A 78 12.41 -3.24 -12.92
N LYS A 79 11.98 -3.83 -11.80
CA LYS A 79 11.14 -5.04 -11.82
C LYS A 79 9.66 -4.70 -11.99
N PHE A 80 8.96 -5.47 -12.79
CA PHE A 80 7.52 -5.33 -13.01
C PHE A 80 6.74 -5.27 -11.69
N ASN A 81 7.05 -6.19 -10.76
CA ASN A 81 6.40 -6.21 -9.46
C ASN A 81 6.66 -4.94 -8.65
N GLU A 82 7.85 -4.33 -8.72
CA GLU A 82 8.13 -3.07 -8.03
C GLU A 82 7.24 -1.93 -8.55
N VAL A 83 7.05 -1.84 -9.88
CA VAL A 83 6.14 -0.85 -10.48
C VAL A 83 4.71 -1.11 -10.03
N MET A 84 4.26 -2.37 -10.11
CA MET A 84 2.89 -2.70 -9.77
C MET A 84 2.59 -2.60 -8.27
N ASP A 85 3.57 -2.83 -7.39
CA ASP A 85 3.46 -2.56 -5.96
C ASP A 85 3.24 -1.06 -5.72
N LYS A 86 3.99 -0.20 -6.42
CA LYS A 86 3.80 1.27 -6.34
C LYS A 86 2.46 1.75 -6.90
N VAL A 87 1.97 1.13 -7.97
CA VAL A 87 0.59 1.35 -8.43
C VAL A 87 -0.39 0.90 -7.35
N GLY A 88 -0.16 -0.24 -6.71
CA GLY A 88 -0.99 -0.76 -5.63
C GLY A 88 -1.04 0.11 -4.38
N GLU A 89 0.07 0.76 -4.01
CA GLU A 89 0.11 1.74 -2.91
C GLU A 89 -0.81 2.95 -3.19
N CYS A 90 -1.00 3.30 -4.47
CA CYS A 90 -1.79 4.46 -4.88
C CYS A 90 -3.25 4.11 -5.19
N TYR A 91 -3.51 2.92 -5.72
CA TYR A 91 -4.82 2.51 -6.22
C TYR A 91 -5.35 1.26 -5.50
N ALA A 92 -6.65 1.27 -5.22
CA ALA A 92 -7.42 0.10 -4.86
C ALA A 92 -7.81 -0.64 -6.15
N PHE A 93 -7.47 -1.93 -6.23
CA PHE A 93 -7.74 -2.77 -7.39
C PHE A 93 -9.03 -3.56 -7.21
N THR A 94 -9.90 -3.48 -8.21
CA THR A 94 -11.07 -4.33 -8.35
C THR A 94 -10.87 -5.23 -9.57
N PRO A 95 -10.86 -6.57 -9.42
CA PRO A 95 -10.76 -7.45 -10.57
C PRO A 95 -11.90 -7.23 -11.57
N CYS A 96 -11.56 -7.07 -12.84
CA CYS A 96 -12.50 -6.91 -13.94
C CYS A 96 -12.17 -7.87 -15.09
N GLN A 97 -13.15 -8.12 -15.94
CA GLN A 97 -12.89 -8.74 -17.23
C GLN A 97 -12.32 -7.72 -18.21
N TYR A 98 -11.43 -8.16 -19.09
CA TYR A 98 -11.00 -7.39 -20.24
C TYR A 98 -10.58 -8.29 -21.40
N VAL A 99 -10.57 -7.73 -22.61
CA VAL A 99 -10.05 -8.38 -23.82
C VAL A 99 -8.79 -7.65 -24.25
N SER A 100 -7.79 -8.39 -24.74
CA SER A 100 -6.64 -7.85 -25.45
C SER A 100 -6.56 -8.44 -26.86
N GLY A 101 -6.06 -7.67 -27.82
CA GLY A 101 -5.99 -8.11 -29.22
C GLY A 101 -7.34 -8.31 -29.88
N LYS A 102 -8.39 -7.61 -29.44
CA LYS A 102 -9.76 -7.77 -29.96
C LYS A 102 -9.79 -7.66 -31.48
N GLY A 103 -10.48 -8.60 -32.13
CA GLY A 103 -10.61 -8.68 -33.59
C GLY A 103 -9.35 -9.20 -34.31
N THR A 104 -8.36 -9.71 -33.60
CA THR A 104 -7.12 -10.25 -34.18
C THR A 104 -6.95 -11.74 -33.92
N ALA A 105 -5.94 -12.34 -34.55
CA ALA A 105 -5.57 -13.74 -34.29
C ALA A 105 -5.00 -13.98 -32.88
N LEU A 106 -4.64 -12.92 -32.14
CA LEU A 106 -4.11 -12.99 -30.77
C LEU A 106 -5.16 -12.55 -29.73
N GLU A 107 -6.44 -12.49 -30.10
CA GLU A 107 -7.51 -12.12 -29.18
C GLU A 107 -7.49 -13.03 -27.93
N THR A 108 -7.36 -12.39 -26.77
CA THR A 108 -7.33 -13.05 -25.47
C THR A 108 -8.41 -12.45 -24.59
N VAL A 109 -9.40 -13.27 -24.22
CA VAL A 109 -10.39 -12.91 -23.20
C VAL A 109 -9.80 -13.23 -21.83
N ASN A 110 -9.75 -12.23 -20.95
CA ASN A 110 -9.21 -12.33 -19.61
C ASN A 110 -10.35 -12.14 -18.60
N PRO A 111 -10.88 -13.23 -18.01
CA PRO A 111 -11.89 -13.13 -16.96
C PRO A 111 -11.37 -12.39 -15.72
N ALA A 112 -12.29 -11.87 -14.90
CA ALA A 112 -11.93 -11.21 -13.65
C ALA A 112 -11.01 -12.09 -12.77
N GLY A 113 -9.90 -11.50 -12.32
CA GLY A 113 -8.87 -12.16 -11.51
C GLY A 113 -7.81 -12.92 -12.32
N THR A 114 -7.95 -13.01 -13.65
CA THR A 114 -6.95 -13.60 -14.54
C THR A 114 -6.05 -12.50 -15.12
N ASN A 115 -4.74 -12.76 -15.19
CA ASN A 115 -3.76 -11.80 -15.72
C ASN A 115 -3.89 -10.40 -15.09
N SER A 116 -4.10 -10.36 -13.76
CA SER A 116 -4.35 -9.14 -13.00
C SER A 116 -3.25 -8.09 -13.16
N GLY A 117 -1.99 -8.49 -13.28
CA GLY A 117 -0.88 -7.57 -13.56
C GLY A 117 -1.05 -6.83 -14.90
N SER A 118 -1.47 -7.54 -15.95
CA SER A 118 -1.77 -6.93 -17.25
C SER A 118 -2.98 -5.99 -17.17
N LEU A 119 -4.05 -6.39 -16.47
CA LEU A 119 -5.20 -5.50 -16.25
C LEU A 119 -4.80 -4.22 -15.51
N LYS A 120 -4.06 -4.33 -14.39
CA LYS A 120 -3.57 -3.17 -13.63
C LYS A 120 -2.74 -2.24 -14.52
N THR A 121 -1.86 -2.81 -15.34
CA THR A 121 -1.01 -2.05 -16.26
C THR A 121 -1.83 -1.29 -17.30
N TYR A 122 -2.71 -1.99 -18.04
CA TYR A 122 -3.53 -1.35 -19.07
C TYR A 122 -4.49 -0.33 -18.48
N TYR A 123 -5.13 -0.64 -17.36
CA TYR A 123 -6.08 0.29 -16.76
C TYR A 123 -5.37 1.53 -16.20
N PHE A 124 -4.21 1.38 -15.57
CA PHE A 124 -3.39 2.51 -15.10
C PHE A 124 -2.95 3.39 -16.28
N ALA A 125 -2.43 2.78 -17.34
CA ALA A 125 -2.00 3.52 -18.53
C ALA A 125 -3.17 4.23 -19.23
N HIS A 126 -4.33 3.60 -19.30
CA HIS A 126 -5.56 4.17 -19.85
C HIS A 126 -6.04 5.38 -19.04
N LEU A 127 -6.09 5.26 -17.71
CA LEU A 127 -6.48 6.35 -16.80
C LEU A 127 -5.60 7.60 -16.99
N HIS A 128 -4.32 7.42 -17.30
CA HIS A 128 -3.35 8.50 -17.46
C HIS A 128 -3.07 8.90 -18.92
N GLY A 129 -3.79 8.32 -19.87
CA GLY A 129 -3.66 8.66 -21.30
C GLY A 129 -2.26 8.38 -21.86
N LEU A 130 -1.62 7.29 -21.45
CA LEU A 130 -0.33 6.89 -22.01
C LEU A 130 -0.49 6.34 -23.43
N ASP A 131 0.49 6.62 -24.28
CA ASP A 131 0.59 5.99 -25.60
C ASP A 131 0.98 4.51 -25.51
N GLU A 132 0.90 3.79 -26.62
CA GLU A 132 1.18 2.35 -26.68
C GLU A 132 2.62 2.05 -26.25
N ALA A 133 3.58 2.86 -26.69
CA ALA A 133 4.99 2.67 -26.39
C ALA A 133 5.28 2.81 -24.89
N SER A 134 4.72 3.84 -24.23
CA SER A 134 4.88 4.05 -22.79
C SER A 134 4.15 2.99 -21.99
N THR A 135 2.99 2.55 -22.46
CA THR A 135 2.22 1.46 -21.85
C THR A 135 3.00 0.15 -21.88
N LEU A 136 3.62 -0.19 -23.02
CA LEU A 136 4.46 -1.38 -23.15
C LEU A 136 5.66 -1.33 -22.18
N ARG A 137 6.25 -0.16 -21.96
CA ARG A 137 7.38 -0.02 -21.01
C ARG A 137 6.99 -0.29 -19.56
N LEU A 138 5.73 -0.10 -19.16
CA LEU A 138 5.27 -0.46 -17.80
C LEU A 138 5.37 -1.95 -17.50
N PHE A 139 5.40 -2.81 -18.53
CA PHE A 139 5.61 -4.25 -18.38
C PHE A 139 7.08 -4.64 -18.08
N CYS A 140 8.01 -3.67 -18.06
CA CYS A 140 9.40 -3.86 -17.62
C CYS A 140 10.09 -5.07 -18.28
N GLU A 141 10.60 -6.02 -17.48
CA GLU A 141 11.28 -7.22 -17.98
C GLU A 141 10.39 -8.11 -18.86
N HIS A 142 9.06 -8.08 -18.69
CA HIS A 142 8.16 -8.89 -19.51
C HIS A 142 8.04 -8.35 -20.94
N TYR A 143 8.04 -7.02 -21.11
CA TYR A 143 8.11 -6.45 -22.45
C TYR A 143 9.46 -6.72 -23.10
N LYS A 144 10.55 -6.62 -22.32
CA LYS A 144 11.88 -7.00 -22.80
C LYS A 144 11.93 -8.47 -23.25
N ASP A 145 11.37 -9.41 -22.49
CA ASP A 145 11.30 -10.82 -22.86
C ASP A 145 10.59 -11.02 -24.21
N VAL A 146 9.46 -10.33 -24.42
CA VAL A 146 8.72 -10.38 -25.69
C VAL A 146 9.55 -9.86 -26.87
N LEU A 147 10.30 -8.76 -26.69
CA LEU A 147 11.19 -8.21 -27.71
C LEU A 147 12.37 -9.14 -28.03
N ASP A 148 12.93 -9.78 -26.99
CA ASP A 148 14.06 -10.71 -27.13
C ASP A 148 13.61 -12.07 -27.71
N THR A 149 12.30 -12.40 -27.65
CA THR A 149 11.71 -13.65 -28.15
C THR A 149 10.56 -13.38 -29.14
N PRO A 150 10.83 -12.87 -30.36
CA PRO A 150 9.79 -12.47 -31.31
C PRO A 150 8.86 -13.63 -31.72
N ASP A 151 9.40 -14.85 -31.83
CA ASP A 151 8.65 -16.06 -32.19
C ASP A 151 8.09 -16.82 -30.97
N GLY A 152 8.23 -16.28 -29.76
CA GLY A 152 7.73 -16.88 -28.52
C GLY A 152 6.23 -16.72 -28.34
N ASP A 153 5.66 -17.49 -27.40
CA ASP A 153 4.26 -17.47 -27.01
C ASP A 153 4.03 -16.95 -25.58
N SER A 154 5.10 -16.57 -24.87
CA SER A 154 5.04 -15.94 -23.55
C SER A 154 4.28 -14.61 -23.61
N HIS A 155 3.65 -14.22 -22.50
CA HIS A 155 3.03 -12.90 -22.34
C HIS A 155 2.02 -12.52 -23.44
N ALA A 156 1.07 -13.41 -23.73
CA ALA A 156 0.06 -13.24 -24.78
C ALA A 156 -0.59 -11.84 -24.81
N ASN A 157 -0.94 -11.27 -23.65
CA ASN A 157 -1.52 -9.91 -23.57
C ASN A 157 -0.61 -8.82 -24.12
N ILE A 158 0.71 -8.88 -23.86
CA ILE A 158 1.69 -7.89 -24.35
C ILE A 158 1.81 -8.01 -25.87
N ARG A 159 1.92 -9.25 -26.38
CA ARG A 159 2.01 -9.52 -27.83
C ARG A 159 0.74 -9.06 -28.56
N ALA A 160 -0.43 -9.32 -27.98
CA ALA A 160 -1.70 -8.85 -28.49
C ALA A 160 -1.76 -7.32 -28.54
N PHE A 161 -1.32 -6.63 -27.49
CA PHE A 161 -1.27 -5.16 -27.45
C PHE A 161 -0.27 -4.57 -28.44
N MET A 162 0.86 -5.23 -28.71
CA MET A 162 1.80 -4.80 -29.76
C MET A 162 1.20 -4.85 -31.16
N LEU A 163 0.16 -5.65 -31.39
CA LEU A 163 -0.45 -5.82 -32.71
C LEU A 163 -1.43 -4.70 -33.07
N ASN A 164 -2.32 -4.32 -32.15
CA ASN A 164 -3.35 -3.32 -32.41
C ASN A 164 -3.60 -2.32 -31.26
N GLY A 165 -2.68 -2.24 -30.30
CA GLY A 165 -2.65 -1.19 -29.28
C GLY A 165 -3.96 -1.03 -28.52
N TRP A 166 -4.31 0.22 -28.26
CA TRP A 166 -5.53 0.56 -27.53
C TRP A 166 -6.82 0.14 -28.24
N GLU A 167 -6.83 0.07 -29.58
CA GLU A 167 -8.01 -0.40 -30.34
C GLU A 167 -8.32 -1.89 -30.06
N GLY A 168 -7.32 -2.66 -29.62
CA GLY A 168 -7.48 -4.06 -29.24
C GLY A 168 -7.83 -4.30 -27.78
N ILE A 169 -7.89 -3.27 -26.95
CA ILE A 169 -8.23 -3.38 -25.53
C ILE A 169 -9.70 -3.05 -25.33
N ASP A 170 -10.41 -3.94 -24.65
CA ASP A 170 -11.79 -3.72 -24.25
C ASP A 170 -11.96 -4.05 -22.77
N PHE A 171 -12.28 -3.04 -21.95
CA PHE A 171 -12.56 -3.22 -20.54
C PHE A 171 -14.04 -3.53 -20.35
N GLU A 172 -14.37 -4.80 -20.16
CA GLU A 172 -15.75 -5.23 -19.95
C GLU A 172 -16.09 -5.17 -18.46
N GLY A 173 -16.44 -3.97 -17.95
CA GLY A 173 -16.81 -3.81 -16.55
C GLY A 173 -16.73 -2.38 -16.02
N GLY A 174 -16.86 -2.27 -14.70
CA GLY A 174 -16.77 -1.01 -13.95
C GLY A 174 -15.33 -0.54 -13.70
N GLU A 175 -15.17 0.34 -12.71
CA GLU A 175 -13.87 0.88 -12.33
C GLU A 175 -12.94 -0.20 -11.74
N CYS A 176 -11.81 -0.46 -12.40
CA CYS A 176 -10.85 -1.52 -12.00
C CYS A 176 -9.70 -0.99 -11.15
N LEU A 177 -9.39 0.31 -11.25
CA LEU A 177 -8.49 1.01 -10.34
C LEU A 177 -9.14 2.28 -9.85
N LYS A 178 -9.20 2.44 -8.53
CA LYS A 178 -9.69 3.65 -7.87
C LYS A 178 -8.58 4.22 -7.01
N LEU A 179 -8.33 5.54 -7.10
CA LEU A 179 -7.34 6.17 -6.22
C LEU A 179 -7.75 5.97 -4.76
N ARG A 180 -6.83 5.49 -3.92
CA ARG A 180 -7.10 5.25 -2.49
C ARG A 180 -7.30 6.58 -1.77
N ASP A 181 -8.31 6.65 -0.91
CA ASP A 181 -8.57 7.83 -0.09
C ASP A 181 -7.82 7.79 1.27
N GLY A 182 -7.10 6.69 1.53
CA GLY A 182 -6.29 6.49 2.73
C GLY A 182 -7.04 5.75 3.84
N THR A 183 -8.25 5.23 3.57
CA THR A 183 -9.06 4.48 4.54
C THR A 183 -9.14 2.97 4.25
N GLU A 184 -8.60 2.51 3.12
CA GLU A 184 -8.69 1.11 2.66
C GLU A 184 -7.52 0.22 3.16
N THR A 185 -7.79 -1.08 3.42
CA THR A 185 -6.79 -2.07 3.90
C THR A 185 -6.22 -2.92 2.76
N ASP A 186 -4.96 -3.33 2.89
CA ASP A 186 -4.08 -3.79 1.79
C ASP A 186 -4.29 -5.22 1.26
N GLU A 187 -5.34 -5.93 1.68
CA GLU A 187 -5.43 -7.39 1.44
C GLU A 187 -5.63 -7.77 -0.05
N ALA A 188 -6.07 -6.85 -0.92
CA ALA A 188 -6.42 -7.15 -2.31
C ALA A 188 -5.28 -7.00 -3.35
N ASN A 189 -4.07 -6.63 -2.94
CA ASN A 189 -3.09 -6.06 -3.88
C ASN A 189 -1.95 -6.96 -4.38
N GLN A 190 -1.82 -8.18 -3.85
CA GLN A 190 -0.75 -9.10 -4.26
C GLN A 190 -1.01 -9.63 -5.68
N ILE A 191 0.06 -9.76 -6.46
CA ILE A 191 0.08 -10.17 -7.87
C ILE A 191 0.79 -11.51 -7.98
#